data_AF-A0A3D5V8W5-F1
#
_entry.id   AF-A0A3D5V8W5-F1
#
_cell.length_a   1.000
_cell.length_b   1.000
_cell.length_c   1.000
_cell.angle_alpha   90.00
_cell.angle_beta   90.00
_cell.angle_gamma   90.00
#
_symmetry.space_group_name_H-M   'P 1'
#
loop_
_entity.id
_entity.type
_entity.pdbx_description
1 polymer ?
#
loop_
_entity_poly.entity_id
_entity_poly.type
_entity_poly.pdbx_seq_one_letter_code
_entity_poly.pdbx_strand_id
1 'polypeptide(L)'
;KEDWQTASLAAINGGVATIFDMPNTLPPTNSLENFELKLKEAKENSLVDFRLHLGANGHNKEELNSILKHYRQYVGGIKVFLAGSSSNEIVQNPQHLTDIFEFAAQHDLVVLVHSELQSCLQKWQQQIGEQSILNHSYIRNRECALAGTKLAVETAKKVGNKLYICHVSTKEEIEYLRKYKTDYIYCEVTPHHLCLDEEILRLVGNFGKVNPPLRTTEDTRALWQGIKDGTVDVIGSDHAPHHLEEKIQSYRKAPSGFPGLETTLPVILDKASECDISCSTIQKLTSQKVAEIFQLKKVGKLEIGYKANIVIVDINQTQPLIAAFFQSKAKYSPFDGYVSKVKIEKTIVEGKVY
;
A
#
# COMPACT_ATOMS: atom_id res chain seq x y z
N LYS A 1 2.35 16.79 6.02
CA LYS A 1 2.79 15.93 4.90
C LYS A 1 1.70 15.78 3.87
N GLU A 2 0.48 15.40 4.29
CA GLU A 2 -0.75 15.39 3.48
C GLU A 2 -1.94 15.68 4.40
N ASP A 3 -3.15 15.88 3.86
CA ASP A 3 -4.41 15.86 4.61
C ASP A 3 -5.52 15.17 3.79
N TRP A 4 -6.69 14.94 4.41
CA TRP A 4 -7.81 14.26 3.76
C TRP A 4 -8.32 14.98 2.51
N GLN A 5 -8.32 16.31 2.48
CA GLN A 5 -8.81 17.07 1.33
C GLN A 5 -7.89 16.88 0.13
N THR A 6 -6.59 17.14 0.31
CA THR A 6 -5.56 17.01 -0.74
C THR A 6 -5.35 15.56 -1.17
N ALA A 7 -5.36 14.61 -0.23
CA ALA A 7 -5.31 13.18 -0.55
C ALA A 7 -6.55 12.73 -1.34
N SER A 8 -7.74 13.21 -1.02
CA SER A 8 -8.96 12.87 -1.77
C SER A 8 -8.95 13.46 -3.18
N LEU A 9 -8.48 14.70 -3.34
CA LEU A 9 -8.29 15.31 -4.66
C LEU A 9 -7.26 14.54 -5.48
N ALA A 10 -6.15 14.13 -4.87
CA ALA A 10 -5.14 13.30 -5.52
C ALA A 10 -5.70 11.91 -5.90
N ALA A 11 -6.51 11.30 -5.02
CA ALA A 11 -7.21 10.05 -5.30
C ALA A 11 -8.14 10.21 -6.50
N ILE A 12 -8.98 11.25 -6.52
CA ILE A 12 -9.92 11.55 -7.63
C ILE A 12 -9.15 11.74 -8.93
N ASN A 13 -8.09 12.55 -8.94
CA ASN A 13 -7.24 12.74 -10.12
C ASN A 13 -6.58 11.43 -10.60
N GLY A 14 -6.28 10.51 -9.68
CA GLY A 14 -5.76 9.18 -9.95
C GLY A 14 -6.81 8.11 -10.28
N GLY A 15 -8.10 8.45 -10.34
CA GLY A 15 -9.17 7.50 -10.63
C GLY A 15 -9.63 6.66 -9.44
N VAL A 16 -9.31 7.08 -8.21
CA VAL A 16 -9.60 6.37 -6.96
C VAL A 16 -10.79 7.02 -6.24
N ALA A 17 -11.77 6.20 -5.88
CA ALA A 17 -13.00 6.64 -5.21
C ALA A 17 -13.14 6.14 -3.76
N THR A 18 -12.15 5.38 -3.26
CA THR A 18 -12.13 4.91 -1.87
C THR A 18 -10.70 4.80 -1.37
N ILE A 19 -10.42 5.38 -0.20
CA ILE A 19 -9.09 5.35 0.43
C ILE A 19 -9.11 4.42 1.65
N PHE A 20 -8.08 3.59 1.78
CA PHE A 20 -7.80 2.85 3.02
C PHE A 20 -6.56 3.46 3.66
N ASP A 21 -6.76 4.24 4.73
CA ASP A 21 -5.68 4.96 5.40
C ASP A 21 -4.96 4.09 6.43
N MET A 22 -3.63 4.19 6.46
CA MET A 22 -2.77 3.41 7.34
C MET A 22 -2.65 4.08 8.73
N PRO A 23 -2.42 3.32 9.81
CA PRO A 23 -2.43 3.86 11.16
C PRO A 23 -1.13 4.55 11.57
N ASN A 24 -0.13 4.64 10.69
CA ASN A 24 1.19 5.22 10.95
C ASN A 24 1.20 6.75 10.79
N THR A 25 0.17 7.41 11.28
CA THR A 25 0.09 8.88 11.40
C THR A 25 0.71 9.36 12.71
N LEU A 26 0.69 10.68 12.92
CA LEU A 26 1.10 11.33 14.16
C LEU A 26 -0.10 12.15 14.69
N PRO A 27 -0.80 11.70 15.74
CA PRO A 27 -0.60 10.45 16.47
C PRO A 27 -1.02 9.18 15.68
N PRO A 28 -0.53 7.99 16.05
CA PRO A 28 -0.92 6.74 15.40
C PRO A 28 -2.37 6.35 15.71
N THR A 29 -3.04 5.68 14.77
CA THR A 29 -4.43 5.18 14.95
C THR A 29 -4.44 3.86 15.71
N ASN A 30 -4.06 3.91 16.98
CA ASN A 30 -3.87 2.73 17.85
C ASN A 30 -4.61 2.85 19.21
N SER A 31 -5.36 3.93 19.43
CA SER A 31 -6.24 4.16 20.58
C SER A 31 -7.59 4.70 20.11
N LEU A 32 -8.63 4.60 20.95
CA LEU A 32 -9.95 5.14 20.67
C LEU A 32 -9.90 6.65 20.39
N GLU A 33 -9.20 7.39 21.24
CA GLU A 33 -9.04 8.85 21.12
C GLU A 33 -8.43 9.24 19.75
N ASN A 34 -7.31 8.61 19.38
CA ASN A 34 -6.64 8.90 18.11
C ASN A 34 -7.47 8.48 16.89
N PHE A 35 -8.24 7.40 17.03
CA PHE A 35 -9.18 6.97 16.00
C PHE A 35 -10.32 7.97 15.81
N GLU A 36 -10.93 8.46 16.90
CA GLU A 36 -12.01 9.44 16.84
C GLU A 36 -11.55 10.77 16.25
N LEU A 37 -10.34 11.23 16.61
CA LEU A 37 -9.73 12.42 16.02
C LEU A 37 -9.60 12.27 14.49
N LYS A 38 -8.97 11.19 14.03
CA LYS A 38 -8.80 10.94 12.59
C LYS A 38 -10.14 10.75 11.87
N LEU A 39 -11.09 10.04 12.49
CA LEU A 39 -12.42 9.83 11.93
C LEU A 39 -13.17 11.14 11.73
N LYS A 40 -13.07 12.06 12.71
CA LYS A 40 -13.66 13.39 12.60
C LYS A 40 -13.07 14.15 11.41
N GLU A 41 -11.75 14.23 11.31
CA GLU A 41 -11.07 14.90 10.20
C GLU A 41 -11.44 14.29 8.84
N ALA A 42 -11.50 12.97 8.75
CA ALA A 42 -11.85 12.25 7.54
C ALA A 42 -13.30 12.54 7.10
N LYS A 43 -14.25 12.52 8.04
CA LYS A 43 -15.66 12.82 7.75
C LYS A 43 -15.87 14.26 7.28
N GLU A 44 -15.13 15.19 7.85
CA GLU A 44 -15.27 16.62 7.53
C GLU A 44 -14.62 16.97 6.18
N ASN A 45 -13.54 16.31 5.79
CA ASN A 45 -12.67 16.77 4.71
C ASN A 45 -12.48 15.79 3.54
N SER A 46 -12.85 14.52 3.68
CA SER A 46 -12.69 13.54 2.60
C SER A 46 -13.72 13.77 1.48
N LEU A 47 -13.27 13.79 0.23
CA LEU A 47 -14.14 13.87 -0.96
C LEU A 47 -14.49 12.49 -1.54
N VAL A 48 -13.89 11.44 -0.98
CA VAL A 48 -14.08 10.04 -1.37
C VAL A 48 -14.46 9.21 -0.15
N ASP A 49 -15.01 8.00 -0.37
CA ASP A 49 -15.26 7.06 0.74
C ASP A 49 -13.93 6.64 1.37
N PHE A 50 -13.93 6.25 2.64
CA PHE A 50 -12.69 5.89 3.32
C PHE A 50 -12.88 4.81 4.39
N ARG A 51 -11.80 4.06 4.64
CA ARG A 51 -11.66 3.16 5.78
C ARG A 51 -10.35 3.47 6.49
N LEU A 52 -10.34 3.27 7.80
CA LEU A 52 -9.17 3.46 8.65
C LEU A 52 -8.68 2.09 9.11
N HIS A 53 -7.42 1.78 8.85
CA HIS A 53 -6.78 0.64 9.48
C HIS A 53 -6.41 0.96 10.93
N LEU A 54 -6.46 -0.06 11.79
CA LEU A 54 -6.06 0.05 13.18
C LEU A 54 -4.63 -0.44 13.35
N GLY A 55 -3.79 0.34 14.03
CA GLY A 55 -2.44 -0.09 14.41
C GLY A 55 -2.54 -1.00 15.62
N ALA A 56 -2.13 -2.26 15.47
CA ALA A 56 -2.04 -3.18 16.59
C ALA A 56 -0.61 -3.29 17.12
N ASN A 57 -0.49 -3.39 18.43
CA ASN A 57 0.73 -3.79 19.13
C ASN A 57 0.41 -4.86 20.17
N GLY A 58 1.42 -5.29 20.94
CA GLY A 58 1.24 -6.36 21.93
C GLY A 58 0.38 -5.98 23.15
N HIS A 59 -0.08 -4.72 23.24
CA HIS A 59 -0.60 -4.17 24.49
C HIS A 59 -1.92 -3.39 24.34
N ASN A 60 -2.39 -3.09 23.13
CA ASN A 60 -3.54 -2.21 22.89
C ASN A 60 -4.85 -2.94 22.52
N LYS A 61 -4.98 -4.23 22.81
CA LYS A 61 -6.17 -5.02 22.46
C LYS A 61 -7.48 -4.42 22.98
N GLU A 62 -7.47 -3.86 24.19
CA GLU A 62 -8.66 -3.24 24.80
C GLU A 62 -9.12 -1.99 24.03
N GLU A 63 -8.18 -1.15 23.61
CA GLU A 63 -8.44 0.01 22.74
C GLU A 63 -9.07 -0.41 21.42
N LEU A 64 -8.49 -1.43 20.77
CA LEU A 64 -9.02 -1.94 19.50
C LEU A 64 -10.43 -2.49 19.66
N ASN A 65 -10.70 -3.23 20.73
CA ASN A 65 -12.04 -3.74 21.00
C ASN A 65 -13.06 -2.60 21.23
N SER A 66 -12.64 -1.53 21.92
CA SER A 66 -13.47 -0.34 22.12
C SER A 66 -13.84 0.32 20.78
N ILE A 67 -12.86 0.52 19.89
CA ILE A 67 -13.09 1.07 18.55
C ILE A 67 -14.07 0.19 17.76
N LEU A 68 -13.86 -1.12 17.76
CA LEU A 68 -14.70 -2.06 17.00
C LEU A 68 -16.15 -2.07 17.51
N LYS A 69 -16.36 -1.92 18.81
CA LYS A 69 -17.71 -1.84 19.39
C LYS A 69 -18.51 -0.64 18.88
N HIS A 70 -17.85 0.49 18.63
CA HIS A 70 -18.52 1.75 18.29
C HIS A 70 -18.44 2.13 16.80
N TYR A 71 -17.39 1.69 16.09
CA TYR A 71 -17.01 2.23 14.79
C TYR A 71 -16.61 1.18 13.75
N ARG A 72 -17.03 -0.09 13.90
CA ARG A 72 -16.68 -1.21 13.01
C ARG A 72 -16.81 -0.91 11.51
N GLN A 73 -17.81 -0.13 11.11
CA GLN A 73 -18.11 0.23 9.72
C GLN A 73 -17.05 1.14 9.06
N TYR A 74 -16.25 1.84 9.87
CA TYR A 74 -15.15 2.68 9.39
C TYR A 74 -13.80 1.95 9.41
N VAL A 75 -13.74 0.75 10.01
CA VAL A 75 -12.50 -0.01 10.16
C VAL A 75 -12.26 -0.89 8.94
N GLY A 76 -11.09 -0.72 8.30
CA GLY A 76 -10.66 -1.56 7.18
C GLY A 76 -10.03 -2.87 7.61
N GLY A 77 -9.21 -2.87 8.66
CA GLY A 77 -8.48 -4.06 9.12
C GLY A 77 -7.43 -3.68 10.15
N ILE A 78 -6.62 -4.66 10.55
CA ILE A 78 -5.55 -4.46 11.53
C ILE A 78 -4.22 -4.44 10.81
N LYS A 79 -3.46 -3.35 10.91
CA LYS A 79 -2.12 -3.24 10.34
C LYS A 79 -1.06 -3.57 11.40
N VAL A 80 -0.11 -4.41 10.99
CA VAL A 80 1.06 -4.81 11.76
C VAL A 80 2.33 -4.46 10.98
N PHE A 81 3.34 -3.98 11.70
CA PHE A 81 4.67 -3.71 11.17
C PHE A 81 5.67 -4.67 11.82
N LEU A 82 6.27 -5.57 11.02
CA LEU A 82 7.35 -6.46 11.47
C LEU A 82 8.73 -5.78 11.41
N ALA A 83 8.81 -4.62 10.76
CA ALA A 83 9.95 -3.73 10.72
C ALA A 83 9.54 -2.28 10.37
N GLY A 84 10.45 -1.34 10.64
CA GLY A 84 10.51 -0.05 9.94
C GLY A 84 9.24 0.79 9.98
N SER A 85 8.71 1.06 11.17
CA SER A 85 7.53 1.93 11.36
C SER A 85 7.93 3.29 11.93
N SER A 86 7.38 4.37 11.37
CA SER A 86 7.66 5.75 11.79
C SER A 86 6.89 6.17 13.05
N SER A 87 5.79 5.51 13.39
CA SER A 87 4.95 5.90 14.54
C SER A 87 4.19 4.76 15.25
N ASN A 88 4.11 3.56 14.66
CA ASN A 88 3.62 2.37 15.35
C ASN A 88 4.76 1.51 15.90
N GLU A 89 4.48 0.78 16.97
CA GLU A 89 5.39 -0.21 17.55
C GLU A 89 5.67 -1.35 16.56
N ILE A 90 6.92 -1.82 16.53
CA ILE A 90 7.34 -2.97 15.73
C ILE A 90 7.04 -4.25 16.52
N VAL A 91 6.22 -5.12 15.96
CA VAL A 91 5.85 -6.40 16.59
C VAL A 91 6.97 -7.42 16.34
N GLN A 92 7.89 -7.53 17.28
CA GLN A 92 9.01 -8.48 17.20
C GLN A 92 8.76 -9.80 17.92
N ASN A 93 7.88 -9.80 18.95
CA ASN A 93 7.55 -11.00 19.70
C ASN A 93 6.56 -11.87 18.88
N PRO A 94 6.91 -13.11 18.49
CA PRO A 94 6.01 -14.00 17.75
C PRO A 94 4.69 -14.31 18.49
N GLN A 95 4.70 -14.27 19.83
CA GLN A 95 3.47 -14.45 20.60
C GLN A 95 2.52 -13.27 20.40
N HIS A 96 3.01 -12.03 20.47
CA HIS A 96 2.18 -10.84 20.22
C HIS A 96 1.58 -10.88 18.80
N LEU A 97 2.35 -11.34 17.80
CA LEU A 97 1.82 -11.53 16.44
C LEU A 97 0.68 -12.55 16.44
N THR A 98 0.85 -13.68 17.11
CA THR A 98 -0.20 -14.71 17.25
C THR A 98 -1.46 -14.12 17.92
N ASP A 99 -1.30 -13.40 19.03
CA ASP A 99 -2.41 -12.80 19.78
C ASP A 99 -3.20 -11.78 18.93
N ILE A 100 -2.50 -11.01 18.09
CA ILE A 100 -3.13 -10.07 17.14
C ILE A 100 -3.95 -10.83 16.10
N PHE A 101 -3.42 -11.91 15.53
CA PHE A 101 -4.14 -12.74 14.57
C PHE A 101 -5.36 -13.41 15.18
N GLU A 102 -5.26 -13.89 16.42
CA GLU A 102 -6.40 -14.49 17.15
C GLU A 102 -7.48 -13.46 17.42
N PHE A 103 -7.10 -12.25 17.85
CA PHE A 103 -8.04 -11.14 18.02
C PHE A 103 -8.72 -10.77 16.69
N ALA A 104 -7.96 -10.66 15.61
CA ALA A 104 -8.50 -10.36 14.29
C ALA A 104 -9.51 -11.43 13.83
N ALA A 105 -9.20 -12.71 14.06
CA ALA A 105 -10.10 -13.83 13.76
C ALA A 105 -11.43 -13.74 14.51
N GLN A 106 -11.38 -13.40 15.80
CA GLN A 106 -12.58 -13.22 16.65
C GLN A 106 -13.53 -12.13 16.13
N HIS A 107 -13.01 -11.14 15.40
CA HIS A 107 -13.77 -10.01 14.86
C HIS A 107 -13.95 -10.03 13.33
N ASP A 108 -13.59 -11.14 12.67
CA ASP A 108 -13.59 -11.30 11.21
C ASP A 108 -12.86 -10.16 10.48
N LEU A 109 -11.68 -9.80 10.98
CA LEU A 109 -10.82 -8.76 10.42
C LEU A 109 -9.62 -9.36 9.70
N VAL A 110 -9.23 -8.74 8.59
CA VAL A 110 -7.97 -9.03 7.92
C VAL A 110 -6.80 -8.38 8.66
N VAL A 111 -5.70 -9.12 8.78
CA VAL A 111 -4.42 -8.58 9.26
C VAL A 111 -3.54 -8.21 8.06
N LEU A 112 -3.23 -6.93 7.95
CA LEU A 112 -2.33 -6.37 6.95
C LEU A 112 -0.91 -6.32 7.52
N VAL A 113 0.08 -6.84 6.79
CA VAL A 113 1.45 -6.95 7.30
C VAL A 113 2.43 -6.25 6.36
N HIS A 114 3.21 -5.32 6.91
CA HIS A 114 4.49 -4.94 6.30
C HIS A 114 5.52 -6.02 6.66
N SER A 115 5.93 -6.81 5.67
CA SER A 115 6.56 -8.12 5.84
C SER A 115 8.09 -8.14 5.76
N GLU A 116 8.78 -7.07 6.17
CA GLU A 116 10.24 -7.12 6.40
C GLU A 116 10.54 -7.47 7.87
N LEU A 117 11.53 -8.32 8.15
CA LEU A 117 11.91 -8.71 9.52
C LEU A 117 13.01 -7.79 10.10
N GLN A 118 12.71 -7.08 11.20
CA GLN A 118 13.60 -6.07 11.78
C GLN A 118 15.00 -6.60 12.16
N SER A 119 15.08 -7.80 12.73
CA SER A 119 16.36 -8.43 13.12
C SER A 119 17.25 -8.74 11.91
N CYS A 120 16.64 -9.15 10.80
CA CYS A 120 17.34 -9.37 9.53
C CYS A 120 17.88 -8.04 8.96
N LEU A 121 17.08 -6.98 8.99
CA LEU A 121 17.51 -5.65 8.52
C LEU A 121 18.71 -5.12 9.30
N GLN A 122 18.73 -5.31 10.62
CA GLN A 122 19.85 -4.88 11.47
C GLN A 122 21.16 -5.60 11.08
N LYS A 123 21.09 -6.91 10.82
CA LYS A 123 22.24 -7.71 10.35
C LYS A 123 22.78 -7.15 9.03
N TRP A 124 21.92 -6.93 8.05
CA TRP A 124 22.33 -6.43 6.73
C TRP A 124 22.84 -4.99 6.78
N GLN A 125 22.24 -4.13 7.60
CA GLN A 125 22.72 -2.76 7.81
C GLN A 125 24.15 -2.74 8.38
N GLN A 126 24.48 -3.65 9.31
CA GLN A 126 25.83 -3.79 9.84
C GLN A 126 26.81 -4.34 8.78
N GLN A 127 26.38 -5.34 8.01
CA GLN A 127 27.22 -5.98 6.99
C GLN A 127 27.57 -5.05 5.83
N ILE A 128 26.61 -4.27 5.34
CA ILE A 128 26.84 -3.34 4.23
C ILE A 128 27.67 -2.14 4.67
N GLY A 129 27.44 -1.63 5.90
CA GLY A 129 28.20 -0.53 6.51
C GLY A 129 27.94 0.85 5.89
N GLU A 130 28.05 0.97 4.57
CA GLU A 130 27.79 2.19 3.81
C GLU A 130 26.28 2.43 3.66
N GLN A 131 25.81 3.53 4.25
CA GLN A 131 24.40 3.90 4.24
C GLN A 131 24.14 4.98 3.19
N SER A 132 23.93 4.54 1.96
CA SER A 132 23.58 5.36 0.79
C SER A 132 22.25 4.90 0.18
N ILE A 133 21.65 5.76 -0.65
CA ILE A 133 20.42 5.41 -1.37
C ILE A 133 20.63 4.27 -2.37
N LEU A 134 21.83 4.19 -2.97
CA LEU A 134 22.18 3.11 -3.90
C LEU A 134 22.33 1.76 -3.18
N ASN A 135 22.66 1.78 -1.89
CA ASN A 135 22.73 0.58 -1.07
C ASN A 135 21.39 0.22 -0.38
N HIS A 136 20.30 0.95 -0.67
CA HIS A 136 19.04 0.79 0.07
C HIS A 136 18.46 -0.62 -0.07
N SER A 137 18.48 -1.20 -1.27
CA SER A 137 17.99 -2.57 -1.53
C SER A 137 18.84 -3.66 -0.88
N TYR A 138 20.14 -3.41 -0.72
CA TYR A 138 21.07 -4.32 -0.03
C TYR A 138 20.94 -4.24 1.50
N ILE A 139 20.77 -3.04 2.05
CA ILE A 139 20.52 -2.83 3.49
C ILE A 139 19.18 -3.43 3.87
N ARG A 140 18.15 -3.18 3.06
CA ARG A 140 16.83 -3.78 3.19
C ARG A 140 16.73 -5.05 2.34
N ASN A 141 17.58 -6.01 2.67
CA ASN A 141 17.80 -7.19 1.85
C ASN A 141 16.51 -7.98 1.58
N ARG A 142 16.40 -8.56 0.39
CA ARG A 142 15.27 -9.42 -0.03
C ARG A 142 15.01 -10.59 0.92
N GLU A 143 16.05 -11.14 1.55
CA GLU A 143 15.91 -12.19 2.57
C GLU A 143 15.05 -11.74 3.75
N CYS A 144 15.11 -10.45 4.10
CA CYS A 144 14.33 -9.90 5.21
C CYS A 144 12.85 -9.77 4.86
N ALA A 145 12.53 -9.44 3.60
CA ALA A 145 11.16 -9.43 3.08
C ALA A 145 10.59 -10.86 3.01
N LEU A 146 11.34 -11.81 2.46
CA LEU A 146 10.93 -13.21 2.43
C LEU A 146 10.73 -13.80 3.83
N ALA A 147 11.61 -13.48 4.78
CA ALA A 147 11.52 -13.96 6.16
C ALA A 147 10.26 -13.45 6.86
N GLY A 148 9.93 -12.16 6.74
CA GLY A 148 8.70 -11.62 7.32
C GLY A 148 7.45 -12.15 6.63
N THR A 149 7.49 -12.34 5.31
CA THR A 149 6.39 -12.97 4.55
C THR A 149 6.13 -14.40 5.01
N LYS A 150 7.18 -15.22 5.20
CA LYS A 150 7.07 -16.58 5.76
C LYS A 150 6.45 -16.59 7.14
N LEU A 151 6.98 -15.76 8.05
CA LEU A 151 6.47 -15.66 9.42
C LEU A 151 4.98 -15.31 9.44
N ALA A 152 4.56 -14.29 8.67
CA ALA A 152 3.17 -13.88 8.60
C ALA A 152 2.26 -14.99 8.05
N VAL A 153 2.66 -15.66 6.97
CA VAL A 153 1.90 -16.77 6.35
C VAL A 153 1.76 -17.94 7.31
N GLU A 154 2.84 -18.32 8.00
CA GLU A 154 2.82 -19.41 8.99
C GLU A 154 1.91 -19.09 10.17
N THR A 155 1.97 -17.86 10.71
CA THR A 155 1.07 -17.41 11.79
C THR A 155 -0.39 -17.40 11.32
N ALA A 156 -0.67 -16.86 10.13
CA ALA A 156 -2.02 -16.81 9.58
C ALA A 156 -2.64 -18.21 9.45
N LYS A 157 -1.87 -19.17 8.95
CA LYS A 157 -2.30 -20.58 8.82
C LYS A 157 -2.50 -21.26 10.17
N LYS A 158 -1.59 -21.02 11.12
CA LYS A 158 -1.68 -21.58 12.47
C LYS A 158 -2.95 -21.14 13.19
N VAL A 159 -3.30 -19.85 13.07
CA VAL A 159 -4.49 -19.27 13.72
C VAL A 159 -5.76 -19.49 12.90
N GLY A 160 -5.64 -19.59 11.57
CA GLY A 160 -6.78 -19.67 10.65
C GLY A 160 -7.44 -18.31 10.39
N ASN A 161 -6.65 -17.24 10.27
CA ASN A 161 -7.16 -15.89 10.01
C ASN A 161 -6.74 -15.33 8.64
N LYS A 162 -7.52 -14.37 8.13
CA LYS A 162 -7.23 -13.64 6.89
C LYS A 162 -5.95 -12.80 7.01
N LEU A 163 -5.06 -12.94 6.03
CA LEU A 163 -3.80 -12.20 5.94
C LEU A 163 -3.76 -11.41 4.65
N TYR A 164 -3.22 -10.20 4.70
CA TYR A 164 -2.92 -9.37 3.56
C TYR A 164 -1.45 -8.95 3.64
N ILE A 165 -0.60 -9.51 2.79
CA ILE A 165 0.79 -9.08 2.68
C ILE A 165 0.82 -7.80 1.85
N CYS A 166 1.21 -6.70 2.48
CA CYS A 166 1.31 -5.41 1.81
C CYS A 166 2.53 -5.39 0.87
N HIS A 167 2.42 -4.61 -0.22
CA HIS A 167 3.52 -4.12 -1.05
C HIS A 167 4.69 -5.12 -1.28
N VAL A 168 4.37 -6.33 -1.76
CA VAL A 168 5.36 -7.36 -2.13
C VAL A 168 6.30 -6.81 -3.20
N SER A 169 7.61 -7.02 -3.02
CA SER A 169 8.64 -6.37 -3.85
C SER A 169 9.61 -7.33 -4.53
N THR A 170 9.65 -8.60 -4.13
CA THR A 170 10.69 -9.55 -4.58
C THR A 170 10.13 -10.75 -5.33
N LYS A 171 10.95 -11.31 -6.23
CA LYS A 171 10.66 -12.58 -6.91
C LYS A 171 10.46 -13.72 -5.93
N GLU A 172 11.29 -13.82 -4.90
CA GLU A 172 11.27 -14.91 -3.93
C GLU A 172 9.98 -14.91 -3.10
N GLU A 173 9.44 -13.74 -2.75
CA GLU A 173 8.14 -13.64 -2.10
C GLU A 173 7.02 -14.12 -3.01
N ILE A 174 7.02 -13.74 -4.29
CA ILE A 174 6.04 -14.24 -5.27
C ILE A 174 6.13 -15.76 -5.43
N GLU A 175 7.33 -16.33 -5.56
CA GLU A 175 7.52 -17.77 -5.67
C GLU A 175 7.03 -18.52 -4.43
N TYR A 176 7.30 -17.96 -3.24
CA TYR A 176 6.80 -18.51 -1.99
C TYR A 176 5.26 -18.43 -1.92
N LEU A 177 4.68 -17.26 -2.18
CA LEU A 177 3.23 -17.06 -2.13
C LEU A 177 2.51 -17.94 -3.15
N ARG A 178 3.03 -18.07 -4.37
CA ARG A 178 2.48 -18.97 -5.40
C ARG A 178 2.32 -20.41 -4.90
N LYS A 179 3.26 -20.89 -4.07
CA LYS A 179 3.26 -22.27 -3.56
C LYS A 179 2.48 -22.43 -2.24
N TYR A 180 2.49 -21.42 -1.39
CA TYR A 180 2.05 -21.56 0.00
C TYR A 180 0.84 -20.70 0.38
N LYS A 181 0.37 -19.79 -0.48
CA LYS A 181 -0.86 -19.03 -0.23
C LYS A 181 -2.08 -19.96 -0.17
N THR A 182 -3.05 -19.57 0.66
CA THR A 182 -4.41 -20.14 0.71
C THR A 182 -5.41 -19.05 0.29
N ASP A 183 -6.70 -19.39 0.17
CA ASP A 183 -7.73 -18.46 -0.30
C ASP A 183 -7.95 -17.24 0.63
N TYR A 184 -7.46 -17.29 1.87
CA TYR A 184 -7.57 -16.20 2.84
C TYR A 184 -6.26 -15.43 3.07
N ILE A 185 -5.20 -15.73 2.30
CA ILE A 185 -3.93 -15.00 2.32
C ILE A 185 -3.83 -14.21 1.03
N TYR A 186 -3.70 -12.89 1.11
CA TYR A 186 -3.72 -12.00 -0.05
C TYR A 186 -2.35 -11.36 -0.27
N CYS A 187 -2.03 -11.11 -1.53
CA CYS A 187 -0.79 -10.51 -2.00
C CYS A 187 -1.10 -9.16 -2.67
N GLU A 188 -0.59 -8.09 -2.09
CA GLU A 188 -0.60 -6.76 -2.70
C GLU A 188 0.75 -6.44 -3.33
N VAL A 189 0.72 -5.83 -4.51
CA VAL A 189 1.87 -5.17 -5.13
C VAL A 189 1.57 -3.70 -5.35
N THR A 190 2.57 -2.89 -5.69
CA THR A 190 2.40 -1.46 -5.92
C THR A 190 2.88 -1.02 -7.31
N PRO A 191 2.39 0.11 -7.85
CA PRO A 191 2.83 0.64 -9.13
C PRO A 191 4.33 0.88 -9.21
N HIS A 192 4.95 1.35 -8.14
CA HIS A 192 6.40 1.61 -8.14
C HIS A 192 7.23 0.31 -8.18
N HIS A 193 6.77 -0.78 -7.55
CA HIS A 193 7.47 -2.07 -7.68
C HIS A 193 7.22 -2.74 -9.05
N LEU A 194 6.05 -2.50 -9.66
CA LEU A 194 5.70 -3.02 -10.99
C LEU A 194 6.33 -2.24 -12.15
N CYS A 195 6.68 -0.96 -11.96
CA CYS A 195 7.03 -0.09 -13.09
C CYS A 195 8.39 0.59 -12.97
N LEU A 196 9.03 0.55 -11.79
CA LEU A 196 10.38 1.07 -11.57
C LEU A 196 11.30 -0.03 -11.03
N ASP A 197 12.58 0.08 -11.35
CA ASP A 197 13.64 -0.71 -10.74
C ASP A 197 14.64 0.21 -10.01
N GLU A 198 15.56 -0.39 -9.26
CA GLU A 198 16.51 0.31 -8.40
C GLU A 198 17.48 1.24 -9.14
N GLU A 199 17.65 1.09 -10.46
CA GLU A 199 18.53 1.97 -11.25
C GLU A 199 18.01 3.41 -11.29
N ILE A 200 16.69 3.62 -11.16
CA ILE A 200 16.10 4.97 -11.07
C ILE A 200 16.67 5.76 -9.90
N LEU A 201 17.13 5.10 -8.83
CA LEU A 201 17.68 5.74 -7.64
C LEU A 201 18.97 6.52 -7.92
N ARG A 202 19.68 6.21 -9.02
CA ARG A 202 20.82 7.02 -9.48
C ARG A 202 20.40 8.40 -9.98
N LEU A 203 19.19 8.50 -10.54
CA LEU A 203 18.63 9.74 -11.06
C LEU A 203 17.87 10.51 -9.97
N VAL A 204 16.98 9.85 -9.25
CA VAL A 204 16.04 10.53 -8.33
C VAL A 204 16.51 10.51 -6.87
N GLY A 205 17.55 9.75 -6.54
CA GLY A 205 18.07 9.64 -5.17
C GLY A 205 16.96 9.32 -4.17
N ASN A 206 16.93 10.07 -3.05
CA ASN A 206 15.98 9.84 -1.97
C ASN A 206 14.51 10.00 -2.39
N PHE A 207 14.20 10.68 -3.49
CA PHE A 207 12.83 10.83 -3.98
C PHE A 207 12.21 9.49 -4.41
N GLY A 208 13.04 8.49 -4.76
CA GLY A 208 12.61 7.11 -5.01
C GLY A 208 12.76 6.17 -3.81
N LYS A 209 13.19 6.66 -2.64
CA LYS A 209 13.36 5.85 -1.43
C LYS A 209 12.00 5.38 -0.91
N VAL A 210 11.78 4.07 -0.79
CA VAL A 210 10.54 3.42 -0.33
C VAL A 210 10.87 2.11 0.42
N ASN A 211 9.98 1.63 1.28
CA ASN A 211 10.13 0.36 2.01
C ASN A 211 8.89 -0.52 1.74
N PRO A 212 9.03 -1.76 1.23
CA PRO A 212 10.26 -2.36 0.75
C PRO A 212 10.89 -1.54 -0.39
N PRO A 213 12.21 -1.67 -0.61
CA PRO A 213 12.91 -0.89 -1.61
C PRO A 213 12.56 -1.35 -3.03
N LEU A 214 12.71 -0.44 -4.00
CA LEU A 214 12.78 -0.80 -5.41
C LEU A 214 13.86 -1.87 -5.61
N ARG A 215 13.59 -2.82 -6.50
CA ARG A 215 14.40 -4.02 -6.74
C ARG A 215 14.88 -4.06 -8.18
N THR A 216 15.42 -5.20 -8.59
CA THR A 216 15.91 -5.39 -9.96
C THR A 216 14.75 -5.51 -10.95
N THR A 217 15.02 -5.33 -12.25
CA THR A 217 14.02 -5.59 -13.30
C THR A 217 13.53 -7.05 -13.30
N GLU A 218 14.33 -8.01 -12.81
CA GLU A 218 13.88 -9.41 -12.65
C GLU A 218 12.74 -9.52 -11.64
N ASP A 219 12.85 -8.81 -10.52
CA ASP A 219 11.80 -8.77 -9.50
C ASP A 219 10.53 -8.15 -10.09
N THR A 220 10.64 -7.04 -10.82
CA THR A 220 9.51 -6.43 -11.53
C THR A 220 8.80 -7.41 -12.47
N ARG A 221 9.56 -8.19 -13.27
CA ARG A 221 8.97 -9.23 -14.14
C ARG A 221 8.27 -10.33 -13.35
N ALA A 222 8.83 -10.74 -12.21
CA ALA A 222 8.21 -11.73 -11.35
C ALA A 222 6.89 -11.25 -10.75
N LEU A 223 6.79 -9.97 -10.36
CA LEU A 223 5.55 -9.35 -9.89
C LEU A 223 4.46 -9.36 -10.99
N TRP A 224 4.81 -8.96 -12.22
CA TRP A 224 3.89 -9.03 -13.36
C TRP A 224 3.47 -10.47 -13.68
N GLN A 225 4.38 -11.43 -13.57
CA GLN A 225 4.04 -12.85 -13.73
C GLN A 225 3.09 -13.32 -12.61
N GLY A 226 3.26 -12.82 -11.39
CA GLY A 226 2.34 -13.03 -10.26
C GLY A 226 0.94 -12.47 -10.52
N ILE A 227 0.81 -11.40 -11.31
CA ILE A 227 -0.49 -10.93 -11.80
C ILE A 227 -1.07 -11.91 -12.82
N LYS A 228 -0.27 -12.37 -13.79
CA LYS A 228 -0.71 -13.30 -14.85
C LYS A 228 -1.23 -14.62 -14.30
N ASP A 229 -0.57 -15.16 -13.29
CA ASP A 229 -0.90 -16.48 -12.71
C ASP A 229 -1.86 -16.41 -11.51
N GLY A 230 -2.28 -15.20 -11.10
CA GLY A 230 -3.23 -14.99 -9.99
C GLY A 230 -2.63 -15.10 -8.60
N THR A 231 -1.30 -15.15 -8.46
CA THR A 231 -0.62 -15.03 -7.16
C THR A 231 -0.92 -13.69 -6.49
N VAL A 232 -0.91 -12.59 -7.28
CA VAL A 232 -1.23 -11.22 -6.85
C VAL A 232 -2.74 -11.00 -6.85
N ASP A 233 -3.28 -10.45 -5.75
CA ASP A 233 -4.71 -10.18 -5.60
C ASP A 233 -5.07 -8.71 -5.74
N VAL A 234 -4.16 -7.81 -5.36
CA VAL A 234 -4.44 -6.38 -5.25
C VAL A 234 -3.27 -5.55 -5.74
N ILE A 235 -3.58 -4.41 -6.33
CA ILE A 235 -2.61 -3.33 -6.59
C ILE A 235 -2.99 -2.14 -5.70
N GLY A 236 -2.11 -1.80 -4.76
CA GLY A 236 -2.24 -0.67 -3.83
C GLY A 236 -1.23 0.43 -4.12
N SER A 237 -1.56 1.70 -3.85
CA SER A 237 -0.66 2.81 -4.18
C SER A 237 0.52 2.96 -3.22
N ASP A 238 0.33 2.56 -1.95
CA ASP A 238 1.20 2.88 -0.80
C ASP A 238 1.61 4.37 -0.82
N HIS A 239 0.60 5.24 -0.94
CA HIS A 239 0.82 6.68 -1.04
C HIS A 239 1.31 7.20 0.31
N ALA A 240 2.57 7.63 0.36
CA ALA A 240 3.27 8.04 1.57
C ALA A 240 4.08 9.33 1.33
N PRO A 241 3.40 10.47 1.07
CA PRO A 241 4.07 11.74 0.83
C PRO A 241 4.81 12.24 2.07
N HIS A 242 5.93 12.91 1.81
CA HIS A 242 6.74 13.62 2.79
C HIS A 242 6.99 15.05 2.34
N HIS A 243 7.33 15.93 3.27
CA HIS A 243 7.76 17.28 2.89
C HIS A 243 9.04 17.21 2.07
N LEU A 244 9.16 18.10 1.07
CA LEU A 244 10.34 18.18 0.19
C LEU A 244 11.64 18.30 1.00
N GLU A 245 11.62 19.13 2.04
CA GLU A 245 12.74 19.36 2.96
C GLU A 245 13.23 18.10 3.69
N GLU A 246 12.32 17.15 3.94
CA GLU A 246 12.67 15.85 4.54
C GLU A 246 13.38 14.96 3.51
N LYS A 247 12.95 14.99 2.24
CA LYS A 247 13.49 14.12 1.18
C LYS A 247 14.90 14.53 0.74
N ILE A 248 15.24 15.82 0.79
CA ILE A 248 16.58 16.33 0.45
C ILE A 248 17.64 16.09 1.53
N GLN A 249 17.25 15.56 2.70
CA GLN A 249 18.20 15.23 3.77
C GLN A 249 19.13 14.09 3.36
N SER A 250 20.16 13.82 4.16
CA SER A 250 21.01 12.64 3.98
C SER A 250 20.20 11.34 4.06
N TYR A 251 20.70 10.26 3.44
CA TYR A 251 20.02 8.96 3.37
C TYR A 251 19.42 8.48 4.71
N ARG A 252 20.13 8.67 5.83
CA ARG A 252 19.65 8.28 7.17
C ARG A 252 18.44 9.07 7.64
N LYS A 253 18.36 10.35 7.27
CA LYS A 253 17.33 11.30 7.72
C LYS A 253 16.17 11.39 6.73
N ALA A 254 16.41 11.11 5.45
CA ALA A 254 15.37 11.14 4.43
C ALA A 254 14.38 9.97 4.65
N PRO A 255 13.08 10.24 4.80
CA PRO A 255 12.10 9.19 5.01
C PRO A 255 11.84 8.38 3.73
N SER A 256 11.45 7.12 3.92
CA SER A 256 10.96 6.25 2.85
C SER A 256 9.48 6.54 2.57
N GLY A 257 9.09 6.63 1.30
CA GLY A 257 7.75 6.98 0.85
C GLY A 257 7.75 8.16 -0.11
N PHE A 258 6.75 8.19 -1.00
CA PHE A 258 6.45 9.27 -1.94
C PHE A 258 4.95 9.24 -2.32
N PRO A 259 4.38 10.31 -2.90
CA PRO A 259 2.99 10.28 -3.34
C PRO A 259 2.78 9.33 -4.52
N GLY A 260 1.76 8.46 -4.44
CA GLY A 260 1.42 7.50 -5.49
C GLY A 260 -0.02 7.51 -6.03
N LEU A 261 -0.96 8.23 -5.41
CA LEU A 261 -2.38 8.20 -5.80
C LEU A 261 -2.59 8.61 -7.26
N GLU A 262 -2.04 9.75 -7.69
CA GLU A 262 -2.24 10.31 -9.04
C GLU A 262 -1.49 9.53 -10.14
N THR A 263 -0.48 8.75 -9.77
CA THR A 263 0.32 7.96 -10.73
C THR A 263 -0.15 6.52 -10.86
N THR A 264 -0.97 6.02 -9.92
CA THR A 264 -1.32 4.60 -9.82
C THR A 264 -1.96 4.08 -11.10
N LEU A 265 -3.15 4.56 -11.45
CA LEU A 265 -3.88 4.02 -12.59
C LEU A 265 -3.23 4.34 -13.96
N PRO A 266 -2.73 5.56 -14.22
CA PRO A 266 -2.11 5.87 -15.52
C PRO A 266 -0.87 5.03 -15.80
N VAL A 267 -0.01 4.79 -14.79
CA VAL A 267 1.22 4.01 -14.97
C VAL A 267 0.92 2.52 -15.05
N ILE A 268 -0.02 2.02 -14.24
CA ILE A 268 -0.40 0.60 -14.27
C ILE A 268 -1.07 0.23 -15.59
N LEU A 269 -2.04 1.01 -16.08
CA LEU A 269 -2.73 0.68 -17.33
C LEU A 269 -1.80 0.72 -18.54
N ASP A 270 -0.89 1.69 -18.58
CA ASP A 270 0.13 1.80 -19.63
C ASP A 270 1.04 0.56 -19.63
N LYS A 271 1.63 0.20 -18.47
CA LYS A 271 2.50 -0.97 -18.36
C LYS A 271 1.78 -2.31 -18.49
N ALA A 272 0.52 -2.39 -18.07
CA ALA A 272 -0.32 -3.58 -18.25
C ALA A 272 -0.48 -3.92 -19.73
N SER A 273 -0.62 -2.92 -20.60
CA SER A 273 -0.73 -3.12 -22.05
C SER A 273 0.53 -3.74 -22.65
N GLU A 274 1.72 -3.31 -22.20
CA GLU A 274 3.02 -3.87 -22.59
C GLU A 274 3.23 -5.31 -22.09
N CYS A 275 2.49 -5.69 -21.05
CA CYS A 275 2.59 -6.99 -20.39
C CYS A 275 1.46 -7.96 -20.76
N ASP A 276 0.63 -7.66 -21.77
CA ASP A 276 -0.56 -8.47 -22.14
C ASP A 276 -1.56 -8.66 -20.99
N ILE A 277 -1.69 -7.67 -20.10
CA ILE A 277 -2.67 -7.66 -19.02
C ILE A 277 -3.87 -6.81 -19.42
N SER A 278 -5.07 -7.40 -19.38
CA SER A 278 -6.31 -6.70 -19.75
C SER A 278 -6.71 -5.63 -18.72
N CYS A 279 -7.43 -4.59 -19.18
CA CYS A 279 -8.04 -3.60 -18.28
C CYS A 279 -9.01 -4.25 -17.28
N SER A 280 -9.70 -5.33 -17.66
CA SER A 280 -10.57 -6.08 -16.74
C SER A 280 -9.78 -6.73 -15.60
N THR A 281 -8.58 -7.24 -15.89
CA THR A 281 -7.68 -7.75 -14.85
C THR A 281 -7.26 -6.63 -13.91
N ILE A 282 -6.85 -5.47 -14.43
CA ILE A 282 -6.49 -4.32 -13.58
C ILE A 282 -7.67 -3.88 -12.72
N GLN A 283 -8.85 -3.68 -13.32
CA GLN A 283 -10.08 -3.32 -12.59
C GLN A 283 -10.41 -4.33 -11.48
N LYS A 284 -10.22 -5.63 -11.74
CA LYS A 284 -10.41 -6.66 -10.74
C LYS A 284 -9.45 -6.49 -9.56
N LEU A 285 -8.16 -6.25 -9.82
CA LEU A 285 -7.13 -6.12 -8.78
C LEU A 285 -7.19 -4.79 -8.02
N THR A 286 -7.58 -3.69 -8.66
CA THR A 286 -7.63 -2.35 -8.04
C THR A 286 -8.98 -2.03 -7.40
N SER A 287 -10.02 -2.82 -7.66
CA SER A 287 -11.38 -2.47 -7.23
C SER A 287 -12.19 -3.67 -6.75
N GLN A 288 -12.42 -4.68 -7.59
CA GLN A 288 -13.28 -5.80 -7.21
C GLN A 288 -12.70 -6.60 -6.03
N LYS A 289 -11.43 -7.00 -6.11
CA LYS A 289 -10.76 -7.81 -5.08
C LYS A 289 -10.66 -7.07 -3.76
N VAL A 290 -10.38 -5.77 -3.80
CA VAL A 290 -10.38 -4.91 -2.61
C VAL A 290 -11.76 -4.91 -1.95
N ALA A 291 -12.83 -4.72 -2.74
CA ALA A 291 -14.19 -4.74 -2.22
C ALA A 291 -14.56 -6.09 -1.59
N GLU A 292 -14.13 -7.21 -2.20
CA GLU A 292 -14.33 -8.57 -1.68
C GLU A 292 -13.57 -8.79 -0.35
N ILE A 293 -12.27 -8.50 -0.31
CA ILE A 293 -11.40 -8.72 0.85
C ILE A 293 -11.90 -7.94 2.07
N PHE A 294 -12.27 -6.66 1.85
CA PHE A 294 -12.71 -5.76 2.90
C PHE A 294 -14.23 -5.73 3.09
N GLN A 295 -14.95 -6.62 2.41
CA GLN A 295 -16.41 -6.79 2.51
C GLN A 295 -17.19 -5.48 2.29
N LEU A 296 -16.70 -4.64 1.37
CA LEU A 296 -17.36 -3.41 1.01
C LEU A 296 -18.62 -3.71 0.20
N LYS A 297 -19.74 -3.10 0.60
CA LYS A 297 -21.03 -3.32 -0.07
C LYS A 297 -21.16 -2.40 -1.27
N LYS A 298 -21.62 -2.95 -2.39
CA LYS A 298 -22.07 -2.18 -3.57
C LYS A 298 -20.97 -1.27 -4.16
N VAL A 299 -19.72 -1.71 -4.17
CA VAL A 299 -18.58 -1.02 -4.82
C VAL A 299 -17.70 -2.02 -5.55
N GLY A 300 -16.79 -1.53 -6.40
CA GLY A 300 -15.79 -2.35 -7.06
C GLY A 300 -16.25 -3.08 -8.33
N LYS A 301 -17.49 -2.86 -8.78
CA LYS A 301 -18.05 -3.39 -10.03
C LYS A 301 -18.96 -2.37 -10.70
N LEU A 302 -19.12 -2.49 -12.02
CA LEU A 302 -20.08 -1.72 -12.81
C LEU A 302 -21.37 -2.54 -13.00
N GLU A 303 -22.24 -2.50 -11.99
CA GLU A 303 -23.51 -3.24 -11.97
C GLU A 303 -24.64 -2.34 -11.46
N ILE A 304 -25.88 -2.61 -11.91
CA ILE A 304 -27.06 -1.88 -11.42
C ILE A 304 -27.17 -2.05 -9.89
N GLY A 305 -27.32 -0.92 -9.18
CA GLY A 305 -27.44 -0.89 -7.72
C GLY A 305 -26.13 -0.72 -6.95
N TYR A 306 -24.98 -0.65 -7.65
CA TYR A 306 -23.68 -0.28 -7.07
C TYR A 306 -23.53 1.25 -6.99
N LYS A 307 -22.64 1.73 -6.12
CA LYS A 307 -22.25 3.16 -6.07
C LYS A 307 -21.67 3.55 -7.43
N ALA A 308 -22.04 4.73 -7.92
CA ALA A 308 -21.51 5.30 -9.16
C ALA A 308 -20.08 5.85 -8.95
N ASN A 309 -19.15 4.94 -8.64
CA ASN A 309 -17.72 5.16 -8.55
C ASN A 309 -17.09 4.63 -9.85
N ILE A 310 -16.82 5.54 -10.79
CA ILE A 310 -16.46 5.20 -12.17
C ILE A 310 -15.29 6.07 -12.59
N VAL A 311 -14.26 5.48 -13.20
CA VAL A 311 -13.19 6.22 -13.88
C VAL A 311 -13.34 6.02 -15.38
N ILE A 312 -13.23 7.11 -16.14
CA ILE A 312 -13.17 7.10 -17.59
C ILE A 312 -11.72 7.36 -17.99
N VAL A 313 -11.14 6.42 -18.74
CA VAL A 313 -9.76 6.49 -19.20
C VAL A 313 -9.70 6.46 -20.72
N ASP A 314 -8.82 7.27 -21.31
CA ASP A 314 -8.43 7.18 -22.71
C ASP A 314 -7.09 6.45 -22.80
N ILE A 315 -7.09 5.27 -23.41
CA ILE A 315 -5.91 4.40 -23.57
C ILE A 315 -5.11 4.68 -24.85
N ASN A 316 -5.51 5.70 -25.63
CA ASN A 316 -4.83 6.11 -26.86
C ASN A 316 -4.26 7.53 -26.77
N GLN A 317 -4.50 8.24 -25.66
CA GLN A 317 -3.99 9.59 -25.43
C GLN A 317 -2.82 9.58 -24.46
N THR A 318 -1.71 10.19 -24.88
CA THR A 318 -0.54 10.35 -24.03
C THR A 318 -0.68 11.54 -23.08
N GLN A 319 -0.25 11.38 -21.82
CA GLN A 319 -0.21 12.44 -20.82
C GLN A 319 1.13 12.38 -20.06
N PRO A 320 1.92 13.46 -20.03
CA PRO A 320 3.06 13.56 -19.13
C PRO A 320 2.57 13.73 -17.68
N LEU A 321 3.11 12.93 -16.78
CA LEU A 321 2.89 13.04 -15.35
C LEU A 321 3.83 14.12 -14.79
N ILE A 322 3.28 15.28 -14.46
CA ILE A 322 4.05 16.41 -13.95
C ILE A 322 3.70 16.64 -12.48
N ALA A 323 4.63 16.28 -11.59
CA ALA A 323 4.40 16.26 -10.15
C ALA A 323 4.12 17.66 -9.57
N ALA A 324 4.60 18.73 -10.20
CA ALA A 324 4.26 20.10 -9.82
C ALA A 324 2.74 20.41 -9.89
N PHE A 325 1.99 19.68 -10.73
CA PHE A 325 0.54 19.84 -10.89
C PHE A 325 -0.30 18.84 -10.09
N PHE A 326 0.34 17.91 -9.38
CA PHE A 326 -0.33 16.94 -8.52
C PHE A 326 -1.15 17.65 -7.44
N GLN A 327 -2.29 17.10 -7.03
CA GLN A 327 -3.06 17.62 -5.91
C GLN A 327 -2.40 17.31 -4.57
N SER A 328 -1.59 16.24 -4.52
CA SER A 328 -0.74 15.95 -3.36
C SER A 328 0.12 17.15 -2.98
N LYS A 329 0.27 17.42 -1.68
CA LYS A 329 1.12 18.51 -1.16
C LYS A 329 2.61 18.28 -1.42
N ALA A 330 3.02 17.03 -1.67
CA ALA A 330 4.42 16.69 -1.87
C ALA A 330 5.03 17.32 -3.12
N LYS A 331 4.28 17.39 -4.23
CA LYS A 331 4.70 17.98 -5.52
C LYS A 331 6.00 17.40 -6.11
N TYR A 332 6.30 16.14 -5.83
CA TYR A 332 7.38 15.36 -6.46
C TYR A 332 6.93 13.91 -6.67
N SER A 333 7.59 13.19 -7.57
CA SER A 333 7.37 11.76 -7.76
C SER A 333 8.59 11.12 -8.43
N PRO A 334 8.92 9.85 -8.16
CA PRO A 334 9.88 9.13 -9.02
C PRO A 334 9.34 8.91 -10.45
N PHE A 335 8.05 9.14 -10.69
CA PHE A 335 7.44 9.13 -12.03
C PHE A 335 7.34 10.53 -12.67
N ASP A 336 7.97 11.56 -12.07
CA ASP A 336 7.91 12.91 -12.65
C ASP A 336 8.54 12.93 -14.06
N GLY A 337 7.80 13.46 -15.02
CA GLY A 337 8.15 13.45 -16.44
C GLY A 337 7.82 12.15 -17.19
N TYR A 338 7.29 11.11 -16.53
CA TYR A 338 6.83 9.89 -17.21
C TYR A 338 5.69 10.22 -18.19
N VAL A 339 5.84 9.82 -19.46
CA VAL A 339 4.80 10.02 -20.48
C VAL A 339 3.94 8.77 -20.55
N SER A 340 2.83 8.75 -19.82
CA SER A 340 1.87 7.64 -19.89
C SER A 340 1.12 7.68 -21.22
N LYS A 341 0.85 6.52 -21.80
CA LYS A 341 -0.08 6.36 -22.95
C LYS A 341 -1.56 6.27 -22.53
N VAL A 342 -1.83 6.51 -21.26
CA VAL A 342 -3.16 6.48 -20.68
C VAL A 342 -3.42 7.82 -20.00
N LYS A 343 -4.57 8.41 -20.30
CA LYS A 343 -5.06 9.61 -19.64
C LYS A 343 -6.33 9.30 -18.87
N ILE A 344 -6.42 9.85 -17.66
CA ILE A 344 -7.68 9.87 -16.91
C ILE A 344 -8.50 11.05 -17.43
N GLU A 345 -9.64 10.77 -18.05
CA GLU A 345 -10.53 11.81 -18.58
C GLU A 345 -11.42 12.38 -17.48
N LYS A 346 -12.03 11.51 -16.68
CA LYS A 346 -12.97 11.87 -15.62
C LYS A 346 -12.99 10.83 -14.52
N THR A 347 -13.25 11.30 -13.30
CA THR A 347 -13.55 10.43 -12.17
C THR A 347 -14.91 10.80 -11.60
N ILE A 348 -15.78 9.82 -11.49
CA ILE A 348 -17.12 9.96 -10.92
C ILE A 348 -17.09 9.28 -9.56
N VAL A 349 -17.44 10.02 -8.51
CA VAL A 349 -17.50 9.51 -7.13
C VAL A 349 -18.91 9.71 -6.62
N GLU A 350 -19.58 8.61 -6.31
CA GLU A 350 -20.98 8.56 -5.88
C GLU A 350 -21.92 9.39 -6.78
N GLY A 351 -21.66 9.39 -8.10
CA GLY A 351 -22.45 10.11 -9.09
C GLY A 351 -22.04 11.57 -9.33
N LYS A 352 -21.12 12.13 -8.52
CA LYS A 352 -20.53 13.45 -8.76
C LYS A 352 -19.35 13.32 -9.72
N VAL A 353 -19.38 14.08 -10.81
CA VAL A 353 -18.31 14.15 -11.80
C VAL A 353 -17.25 15.13 -11.34
N TYR A 354 -15.99 14.70 -11.38
CA TYR A 354 -14.79 15.50 -11.16
C TYR A 354 -13.97 15.60 -12.44
#